data_AF-A0A4V0BUI7-F1
#
_entry.id   AF-A0A4V0BUI7-F1
#
_cell.length_a   1.000
_cell.length_b   1.000
_cell.length_c   1.000
_cell.angle_alpha   90.00
_cell.angle_beta   90.00
_cell.angle_gamma   90.00
#
_symmetry.space_group_name_H-M   'P 1'
#
loop_
_entity.id
_entity.type
_entity.pdbx_description
1 polymer ?
#
loop_
_entity_poly.entity_id
_entity_poly.type
_entity_poly.pdbx_seq_one_letter_code
_entity_poly.pdbx_strand_id
1 'polypeptide(L)'
;MSTVKSDLNIAQMYASQLKNACQSLTAIAVASQDDLTTLRGNNKAHQCLTKSQNLASQVSAAVTLTSERLHSVASDFEALDEAGANSFRSNV
;
A
#
# COMPACT_ATOMS: atom_id res chain seq x y z
N MET A 1 -24.06 -19.33 14.30
CA MET A 1 -22.61 -19.07 14.26
C MET A 1 -22.34 -18.35 12.96
N SER A 2 -22.05 -17.05 13.00
CA SER A 2 -21.73 -16.31 11.78
C SER A 2 -20.33 -16.71 11.34
N THR A 3 -20.22 -17.35 10.18
CA THR A 3 -18.92 -17.68 9.58
C THR A 3 -18.21 -16.36 9.32
N VAL A 4 -17.08 -16.12 9.96
CA VAL A 4 -16.20 -15.01 9.61
C VAL A 4 -15.54 -15.40 8.29
N LYS A 5 -16.23 -15.18 7.18
CA LYS A 5 -15.66 -15.36 5.85
C LYS A 5 -14.92 -14.08 5.47
N SER A 6 -13.62 -14.22 5.28
CA SER A 6 -12.81 -13.19 4.64
C SER A 6 -13.19 -13.14 3.15
N ASP A 7 -13.69 -12.01 2.66
CA ASP A 7 -13.90 -11.79 1.23
C ASP A 7 -12.56 -11.47 0.56
N LEU A 8 -11.79 -12.53 0.31
CA LEU A 8 -10.43 -12.48 -0.20
C LEU A 8 -10.35 -11.72 -1.54
N ASN A 9 -11.41 -11.82 -2.36
CA ASN A 9 -11.55 -11.07 -3.61
C ASN A 9 -11.65 -9.55 -3.36
N ILE A 10 -12.43 -9.13 -2.36
CA ILE A 10 -12.56 -7.71 -1.99
C ILE A 10 -11.24 -7.19 -1.41
N ALA A 11 -10.57 -7.97 -0.55
CA ALA A 11 -9.27 -7.62 0.01
C ALA A 11 -8.21 -7.46 -1.11
N GLN A 12 -8.10 -8.44 -2.01
CA GLN A 12 -7.19 -8.36 -3.16
C GLN A 12 -7.50 -7.17 -4.08
N MET A 13 -8.78 -6.88 -4.31
CA MET A 13 -9.22 -5.73 -5.11
C MET A 13 -8.76 -4.41 -4.49
N TYR A 14 -8.94 -4.22 -3.18
CA TYR A 14 -8.47 -3.00 -2.49
C TYR A 14 -6.94 -2.91 -2.45
N ALA A 15 -6.24 -4.02 -2.14
CA ALA A 15 -4.78 -4.06 -2.15
C ALA A 15 -4.20 -3.66 -3.51
N SER A 16 -4.80 -4.16 -4.60
CA SER A 16 -4.39 -3.85 -5.97
C SER A 16 -4.66 -2.40 -6.35
N GLN A 17 -5.83 -1.85 -5.99
CA GLN A 17 -6.15 -0.44 -6.21
C GLN A 17 -5.19 0.48 -5.47
N LEU A 18 -4.89 0.18 -4.21
CA LEU A 18 -3.94 0.93 -3.39
C LEU A 18 -2.52 0.90 -3.98
N LYS A 19 -2.08 -0.26 -4.47
CA LYS A 19 -0.79 -0.41 -5.15
C LYS A 19 -0.71 0.44 -6.42
N ASN A 20 -1.74 0.40 -7.27
CA ASN A 20 -1.80 1.18 -8.50
C ASN A 20 -1.79 2.70 -8.22
N ALA A 21 -2.59 3.15 -7.24
CA ALA A 21 -2.61 4.56 -6.83
C ALA A 21 -1.23 5.04 -6.35
N CYS A 22 -0.49 4.19 -5.62
CA CYS A 22 0.86 4.50 -5.17
C CYS A 22 1.88 4.55 -6.29
N GLN A 23 1.77 3.67 -7.28
CA GLN A 23 2.60 3.73 -8.48
C GLN A 23 2.40 5.06 -9.22
N SER A 24 1.14 5.50 -9.40
CA SER A 24 0.84 6.80 -9.98
C SER A 24 1.42 7.97 -9.17
N LEU A 25 1.39 7.88 -7.84
CA LEU A 25 1.96 8.91 -6.96
C LEU A 25 3.49 9.01 -7.08
N THR A 26 4.19 7.88 -7.16
CA THR A 26 5.66 7.84 -7.31
C THR A 26 6.15 8.12 -8.72
N ALA A 27 5.29 7.94 -9.73
CA ALA A 27 5.61 8.24 -11.12
C ALA A 27 5.63 9.75 -11.42
N ILE A 28 5.18 10.59 -10.48
CA ILE A 28 5.33 12.04 -10.58
C ILE A 28 6.83 12.35 -10.60
N ALA A 29 7.29 12.84 -11.75
CA ALA A 29 8.69 13.20 -11.96
C ALA A 29 9.11 14.31 -10.99
N VAL A 30 10.37 14.26 -10.55
CA VAL A 30 10.97 15.33 -9.75
C VAL A 30 10.88 16.62 -10.56
N ALA A 31 10.27 17.66 -9.98
CA ALA A 31 10.18 18.95 -10.66
C ALA A 31 11.59 19.51 -10.90
N SER A 32 11.81 20.07 -12.10
CA SER A 32 13.09 20.66 -12.48
C SER A 32 13.52 21.73 -11.47
N GLN A 33 14.78 21.65 -11.05
CA GLN A 33 15.40 22.57 -10.12
C GLN A 33 16.10 23.68 -10.92
N ASP A 34 15.83 24.96 -10.58
CA ASP A 34 16.59 26.09 -11.12
C ASP A 34 17.89 26.24 -10.33
N ASP A 35 19.01 25.87 -10.97
CA ASP A 35 20.36 25.97 -10.41
C ASP A 35 21.06 27.29 -10.81
N LEU A 36 20.48 28.09 -11.70
CA LEU A 36 21.14 29.27 -12.26
C LEU A 36 21.11 30.47 -11.29
N THR A 37 20.09 30.54 -10.43
CA THR A 37 19.95 31.64 -9.47
C THR A 37 20.03 31.14 -8.02
N THR A 38 20.97 31.70 -7.24
CA THR A 38 21.23 31.32 -5.83
C THR A 38 20.42 32.15 -4.83
N LEU A 39 19.26 32.66 -5.26
CA LEU A 39 18.36 33.40 -4.37
C LEU A 39 17.85 32.46 -3.26
N ARG A 40 17.73 32.96 -2.02
CA ARG A 40 17.28 32.13 -0.87
C ARG A 40 15.95 31.38 -1.13
N GLY A 41 15.11 31.92 -2.01
CA GLY A 41 13.87 31.26 -2.45
C GLY A 41 14.11 29.95 -3.19
N ASN A 42 15.13 29.87 -4.05
CA ASN A 42 15.43 28.69 -4.86
C ASN A 42 15.91 27.52 -4.00
N ASN A 43 16.84 27.75 -3.08
CA ASN A 43 17.26 26.71 -2.13
C ASN A 43 16.07 26.18 -1.32
N LYS A 44 15.14 27.05 -0.93
CA LYS A 44 13.93 26.64 -0.20
C LYS A 44 12.98 25.84 -1.08
N ALA A 45 12.84 26.20 -2.36
CA ALA A 45 12.06 25.46 -3.34
C ALA A 45 12.66 24.06 -3.58
N HIS A 46 13.97 23.96 -3.79
CA HIS A 46 14.67 22.67 -3.94
C HIS A 46 14.45 21.76 -2.72
N GLN A 47 14.64 22.28 -1.51
CA GLN A 47 14.38 21.51 -0.28
C GLN A 47 12.92 21.05 -0.17
N CYS A 48 11.97 21.90 -0.57
CA CYS A 48 10.55 21.55 -0.56
C CYS A 48 10.25 20.43 -1.57
N LEU A 49 10.78 20.52 -2.79
CA LEU A 49 10.64 19.50 -3.83
C LEU A 49 11.22 18.16 -3.38
N THR A 50 12.42 18.15 -2.82
CA THR A 50 13.05 16.94 -2.27
C THR A 50 12.21 16.34 -1.14
N LYS A 51 11.70 17.16 -0.21
CA LYS A 51 10.82 16.69 0.87
C LYS A 51 9.52 16.09 0.34
N SER A 52 8.92 16.72 -0.66
CA SER A 52 7.70 16.23 -1.32
C SER A 52 7.93 14.86 -1.96
N GLN A 53 9.04 14.70 -2.70
CA GLN A 53 9.40 13.42 -3.30
C GLN A 53 9.62 12.34 -2.23
N ASN A 54 10.37 12.66 -1.18
CA ASN A 54 10.62 11.73 -0.07
C ASN A 54 9.33 11.33 0.66
N LEU A 55 8.39 12.25 0.81
CA LEU A 55 7.09 11.95 1.39
C LEU A 55 6.27 11.02 0.48
N ALA A 56 6.22 11.30 -0.82
CA ALA A 56 5.55 10.43 -1.79
C ALA A 56 6.12 9.01 -1.77
N SER A 57 7.44 8.86 -1.71
CA SER A 57 8.11 7.56 -1.58
C SER A 57 7.75 6.85 -0.26
N GLN A 58 7.73 7.57 0.87
CA GLN A 58 7.35 6.99 2.17
C GLN A 58 5.89 6.54 2.20
N VAL A 59 4.97 7.36 1.68
CA VAL A 59 3.54 7.02 1.57
C VAL A 59 3.37 5.77 0.69
N SER A 60 4.03 5.74 -0.47
CA SER A 60 3.97 4.59 -1.38
C SER A 60 4.49 3.30 -0.74
N ALA A 61 5.59 3.36 0.01
CA ALA A 61 6.12 2.22 0.73
C ALA A 61 5.16 1.73 1.83
N ALA A 62 4.60 2.65 2.62
CA ALA A 62 3.66 2.31 3.69
C ALA A 62 2.36 1.68 3.16
N VAL A 63 1.83 2.22 2.06
CA VAL A 63 0.62 1.68 1.41
C VAL A 63 0.91 0.33 0.76
N THR A 64 2.05 0.16 0.10
CA THR A 64 2.46 -1.14 -0.46
C THR A 64 2.54 -2.22 0.62
N LEU A 65 3.21 -1.91 1.73
CA LEU A 65 3.30 -2.81 2.89
C LEU A 65 1.90 -3.11 3.47
N THR A 66 1.01 -2.13 3.51
CA THR A 66 -0.36 -2.31 3.98
C THR A 66 -1.14 -3.24 3.05
N SER A 67 -1.01 -3.07 1.73
CA SER A 67 -1.61 -3.96 0.72
C SER A 67 -1.11 -5.40 0.86
N GLU A 68 0.18 -5.60 1.08
CA GLU A 68 0.76 -6.94 1.33
C GLU A 68 0.21 -7.56 2.61
N ARG A 69 0.12 -6.78 3.70
CA ARG A 69 -0.47 -7.24 4.97
C ARG A 69 -1.95 -7.58 4.83
N LEU A 70 -2.72 -6.77 4.12
CA LEU A 70 -4.13 -7.03 3.86
C LEU A 70 -4.32 -8.35 3.12
N HIS A 71 -3.47 -8.61 2.11
CA HIS A 71 -3.47 -9.87 1.37
C HIS A 71 -3.11 -11.07 2.26
N SER A 72 -2.05 -10.94 3.07
CA SER A 72 -1.63 -11.98 4.01
C SER A 72 -2.74 -12.32 5.01
N VAL A 73 -3.32 -11.32 5.66
CA VAL A 73 -4.40 -11.52 6.64
C VAL A 73 -5.61 -12.17 5.99
N ALA A 74 -5.98 -11.75 4.78
CA ALA A 74 -7.10 -12.36 4.07
C ALA A 74 -6.86 -13.85 3.76
N SER A 75 -5.63 -14.20 3.37
CA SER A 75 -5.21 -15.59 3.14
C SER A 75 -5.19 -16.40 4.44
N ASP A 76 -4.73 -15.83 5.55
CA ASP A 76 -4.69 -16.50 6.85
C ASP A 76 -6.10 -16.82 7.36
N PHE A 77 -7.06 -15.91 7.15
CA PHE A 77 -8.47 -16.15 7.48
C PHE A 77 -9.09 -17.27 6.63
N GLU A 78 -8.75 -17.37 5.34
CA GLU A 78 -9.23 -18.46 4.47
C GLU A 78 -8.67 -19.81 4.92
N ALA A 79 -7.36 -19.88 5.21
CA ALA A 79 -6.73 -21.09 5.72
C ALA A 79 -7.34 -21.54 7.07
N LEU A 80 -7.67 -20.58 7.94
CA LEU A 80 -8.33 -20.86 9.22
C LEU A 80 -9.77 -21.39 9.03
N ASP A 81 -10.55 -20.81 8.10
CA ASP A 81 -11.90 -21.28 7.77
C ASP A 81 -11.87 -22.71 7.20
N GLU A 82 -10.92 -23.00 6.29
CA GLU A 82 -10.71 -24.35 5.75
C GLU A 82 -10.32 -25.36 6.84
N ALA A 83 -9.37 -25.01 7.70
CA ALA A 83 -8.94 -25.87 8.81
C ALA A 83 -10.08 -26.15 9.80
N GLY A 84 -10.89 -25.13 10.11
CA GLY A 84 -12.08 -25.27 10.94
C GLY A 84 -13.11 -26.19 10.30
N ALA A 85 -13.46 -25.94 9.03
CA ALA A 85 -14.41 -26.76 8.28
C ALA A 85 -13.97 -28.23 8.18
N ASN A 86 -12.68 -28.49 7.94
CA ASN A 86 -12.14 -29.84 7.88
C ASN A 86 -12.18 -30.54 9.25
N SER A 87 -11.90 -29.81 10.34
CA SER A 87 -12.01 -30.33 11.71
C SER A 87 -13.44 -30.71 12.09
N PHE A 88 -14.44 -29.96 11.63
CA PHE A 88 -15.85 -30.33 11.82
C PHE A 88 -16.25 -31.55 10.97
N ARG A 89 -15.78 -31.65 9.72
CA ARG A 89 -16.07 -32.77 8.82
C ARG A 89 -15.40 -34.08 9.24
N SER A 90 -14.27 -34.01 9.94
CA SER A 90 -13.54 -35.19 10.42
C SER A 90 -14.10 -35.76 11.74
N ASN A 91 -15.03 -35.07 12.40
CA ASN A 91 -15.63 -35.46 13.69
C ASN A 91 -17.13 -35.83 13.57
N VAL A 92 -17.63 -36.04 12.36
CA VAL A 92 -18.95 -36.62 12.02
C VAL A 92 -18.76 -37.88 11.20
#